data_AF-A0A914FEQ6-F1
#
_entry.id   AF-A0A914FEQ6-F1
#
_cell.length_a   1.000
_cell.length_b   1.000
_cell.length_c   1.000
_cell.angle_alpha   90.00
_cell.angle_beta   90.00
_cell.angle_gamma   90.00
#
_symmetry.space_group_name_H-M   'P 1'
#
loop_
_entity.id
_entity.type
_entity.pdbx_description
1 polymer ?
#
loop_
_entity_poly.entity_id
_entity_poly.type
_entity_poly.pdbx_seq_one_letter_code
_entity_poly.pdbx_strand_id
1 'polypeptide(L)'
;MDIPNHSKVLFFDFGGGTVDVCIVDIAADNLQMLSYDGDYYLGGRDFDALLYNHFDGILKHKHNIDVVKINKKYLLLQKCQEIKHTLSIYDNFW
;
A
#
# COMPACT_ATOMS: atom_id res chain seq x y z
N MET A 1 -12.27 -3.75 -20.97
CA MET A 1 -10.89 -4.27 -21.02
C MET A 1 -10.89 -5.25 -22.17
N ASP A 2 -10.25 -4.90 -23.28
CA ASP A 2 -10.23 -5.78 -24.47
C ASP A 2 -9.12 -6.80 -24.27
N ILE A 3 -9.48 -7.93 -23.64
CA ILE A 3 -8.55 -9.03 -23.41
C ILE A 3 -8.58 -9.91 -24.66
N PRO A 4 -7.44 -10.14 -25.34
CA PRO A 4 -7.39 -11.02 -26.50
C PRO A 4 -8.02 -12.38 -26.22
N ASN A 5 -8.69 -12.96 -27.23
CA ASN A 5 -9.21 -14.33 -27.18
C ASN A 5 -8.04 -15.28 -26.87
N HIS A 6 -7.92 -15.69 -25.60
CA HIS A 6 -6.80 -16.40 -24.98
C HIS A 6 -5.64 -15.50 -24.50
N SER A 7 -5.63 -15.21 -23.20
CA SER A 7 -4.58 -14.44 -22.52
C SER A 7 -4.33 -14.99 -21.11
N LYS A 8 -3.06 -14.99 -20.69
CA LYS A 8 -2.70 -15.18 -19.27
C LYS A 8 -2.51 -13.81 -18.64
N VAL A 9 -3.33 -13.52 -17.62
CA VAL A 9 -3.35 -12.24 -16.93
C VAL A 9 -2.87 -12.42 -15.50
N LEU A 10 -1.94 -11.57 -15.08
CA LEU A 10 -1.56 -11.41 -13.68
C LEU A 10 -2.49 -10.38 -13.04
N PHE A 11 -3.18 -10.77 -11.98
CA PHE A 11 -3.83 -9.83 -11.06
C PHE A 11 -2.91 -9.60 -9.88
N PHE A 12 -2.74 -8.34 -9.51
CA PHE A 12 -1.92 -7.89 -8.41
C PHE A 12 -2.73 -6.89 -7.57
N ASP A 13 -3.08 -7.29 -6.35
CA ASP A 13 -3.76 -6.45 -5.37
C ASP A 13 -2.80 -6.14 -4.23
N PHE A 14 -2.39 -4.87 -4.13
CA PHE A 14 -1.57 -4.37 -3.03
C PHE A 14 -2.45 -3.49 -2.14
N GLY A 15 -3.13 -4.14 -1.20
CA GLY A 15 -4.08 -3.51 -0.32
C GLY A 15 -3.43 -2.77 0.85
N GLY A 16 -4.25 -2.41 1.84
CA GLY A 16 -3.79 -1.73 3.05
C GLY A 16 -3.02 -2.63 4.03
N GLY A 17 -3.15 -3.95 3.94
CA GLY A 17 -2.42 -4.86 4.82
C GLY A 17 -2.31 -6.30 4.32
N THR A 18 -2.70 -6.55 3.07
CA THR A 18 -2.39 -7.79 2.37
C THR A 18 -1.84 -7.43 0.99
N VAL A 19 -1.03 -8.33 0.45
CA VAL A 19 -0.69 -8.37 -0.98
C VAL A 19 -1.13 -9.70 -1.52
N ASP A 20 -1.96 -9.69 -2.56
CA ASP A 20 -2.51 -10.86 -3.19
C ASP A 20 -2.15 -10.87 -4.68
N VAL A 21 -1.64 -12.00 -5.19
CA VAL A 21 -1.22 -12.16 -6.58
C VAL A 21 -1.84 -13.43 -7.14
N CYS A 22 -2.46 -13.34 -8.32
CA CYS A 22 -2.94 -14.53 -9.01
C CYS A 22 -2.72 -14.48 -10.51
N ILE A 23 -2.56 -15.65 -11.12
CA ILE A 23 -2.46 -15.81 -12.56
C ILE A 23 -3.76 -16.47 -13.04
N VAL A 24 -4.42 -15.83 -13.99
CA VAL A 24 -5.69 -16.31 -14.56
C VAL A 24 -5.51 -16.51 -16.06
N ASP A 25 -5.92 -17.67 -16.54
CA ASP A 25 -6.09 -17.96 -17.96
C ASP A 25 -7.50 -17.54 -18.39
N ILE A 26 -7.58 -16.69 -19.41
CA ILE A 26 -8.82 -16.10 -19.92
C ILE A 26 -8.99 -16.53 -21.37
N ALA A 27 -10.01 -17.33 -21.66
CA ALA A 27 -10.32 -17.80 -23.00
C ALA A 27 -11.82 -17.68 -23.28
N ALA A 28 -12.23 -16.88 -24.26
CA ALA A 28 -13.62 -16.63 -24.68
C ALA A 28 -14.64 -16.57 -23.52
N ASP A 29 -15.21 -17.71 -23.12
CA ASP A 29 -16.23 -17.84 -22.08
C ASP A 29 -15.75 -18.54 -20.79
N ASN A 30 -14.44 -18.72 -20.62
CA ASN A 30 -13.82 -19.42 -19.50
C ASN A 30 -12.76 -18.57 -18.79
N LEU A 31 -12.82 -18.59 -17.46
CA LEU A 31 -11.84 -17.99 -16.55
C LEU A 31 -11.30 -19.09 -15.64
N GLN A 32 -10.02 -19.40 -15.78
CA GLN A 32 -9.37 -20.41 -14.94
C GLN A 32 -8.25 -19.78 -14.12
N MET A 33 -8.36 -19.84 -12.80
CA MET A 33 -7.25 -19.51 -11.92
C MET A 33 -6.18 -20.60 -12.01
N LEU A 34 -4.97 -20.22 -12.40
CA LEU A 34 -3.84 -21.14 -12.52
C LEU A 34 -3.04 -21.24 -11.22
N SER A 35 -2.88 -20.11 -10.54
CA SER A 35 -2.16 -20.01 -9.26
C SER A 35 -2.59 -18.77 -8.50
N TYR A 36 -2.48 -18.82 -7.17
CA TYR A 36 -2.63 -17.68 -6.28
C TYR A 36 -1.59 -17.78 -5.16
N ASP A 37 -1.08 -16.65 -4.71
CA ASP A 37 -0.22 -16.55 -3.52
C ASP A 37 -0.28 -15.11 -2.96
N GLY A 38 0.26 -14.87 -1.77
CA GLY A 38 0.22 -13.56 -1.15
C GLY A 38 0.88 -13.48 0.23
N ASP A 39 0.90 -12.27 0.78
CA ASP A 39 1.33 -12.00 2.16
C ASP A 39 0.20 -11.29 2.93
N TYR A 40 -0.26 -11.92 4.02
CA TYR A 40 -1.33 -11.42 4.87
C TYR A 40 -0.91 -10.27 5.82
N TYR A 41 0.38 -9.96 5.87
CA TYR A 41 0.95 -9.00 6.82
C TYR A 41 1.74 -7.89 6.13
N LEU A 42 1.59 -7.73 4.81
CA LEU A 42 2.24 -6.70 4.02
C LEU A 42 1.19 -5.85 3.30
N GLY A 43 1.31 -4.52 3.37
CA GLY A 43 0.45 -3.62 2.61
C GLY A 43 0.74 -2.14 2.85
N GLY A 44 -0.19 -1.29 2.41
CA GLY A 44 -0.06 0.16 2.48
C GLY A 44 0.17 0.73 3.89
N ARG A 45 -0.28 0.04 4.94
CA ARG A 45 -0.09 0.45 6.34
C ARG A 45 1.34 0.28 6.84
N ASP A 46 2.13 -0.60 6.23
CA ASP A 46 3.55 -0.74 6.58
C ASP A 46 4.32 0.53 6.18
N PHE A 47 3.99 1.10 5.02
CA PHE A 47 4.52 2.40 4.60
C PHE A 47 4.05 3.54 5.53
N ASP A 48 2.78 3.53 5.95
CA ASP A 48 2.26 4.51 6.91
C ASP A 48 3.02 4.42 8.24
N ALA A 49 3.34 3.21 8.71
CA ALA A 49 4.12 2.97 9.92
C ALA A 49 5.58 3.41 9.80
N LEU A 50 6.23 3.17 8.65
CA LEU A 50 7.58 3.66 8.38
C LEU A 50 7.65 5.19 8.41
N LEU A 51 6.70 5.87 7.75
CA LEU A 51 6.58 7.33 7.79
C LEU A 51 6.28 7.83 9.21
N TYR A 52 5.39 7.16 9.93
CA TYR A 52 5.08 7.50 11.32
C TYR A 52 6.35 7.46 12.20
N ASN A 53 7.13 6.38 12.11
CA ASN A 53 8.37 6.24 12.90
C ASN A 53 9.38 7.34 12.56
N HIS A 54 9.49 7.69 11.28
CA HIS A 54 10.35 8.78 10.82
C HIS A 54 9.94 10.13 11.42
N PHE A 55 8.67 10.51 11.29
CA PHE A 55 8.18 11.81 11.75
C PHE A 55 8.05 11.90 13.28
N ASP A 56 7.68 10.81 13.96
CA ASP A 56 7.68 10.73 15.42
C ASP A 56 9.09 10.96 15.98
N GLY A 57 10.12 10.38 15.35
CA GLY A 57 11.52 10.64 15.69
C GLY A 57 11.89 12.12 15.52
N ILE A 58 11.51 12.75 14.39
CA ILE A 58 11.77 14.19 14.16
C ILE A 58 11.07 15.05 15.21
N LEU A 59 9.79 14.79 15.50
CA LEU A 59 9.01 15.55 16.47
C LEU A 59 9.61 15.45 17.87
N LYS A 60 10.03 14.26 18.29
CA LYS A 60 10.69 14.04 19.58
C LYS A 60 12.05 14.74 19.65
N HIS A 61 12.91 14.55 18.66
CA HIS A 61 14.30 15.00 18.73
C HIS A 61 14.49 16.49 18.39
N LYS A 62 13.76 17.03 17.41
CA LYS A 62 13.94 18.43 16.96
C LYS A 62 12.96 19.40 17.60
N HIS A 63 11.76 18.93 17.95
CA HIS A 63 10.69 19.78 18.45
C HIS A 63 10.27 19.48 19.89
N ASN A 64 10.86 18.45 20.53
CA ASN A 64 10.51 18.00 21.87
C ASN A 64 8.99 17.71 22.04
N ILE A 65 8.35 17.24 20.97
CA ILE A 65 6.93 16.86 20.96
C ILE A 65 6.83 15.34 21.05
N ASP A 66 6.16 14.87 22.10
CA ASP A 66 5.82 13.45 22.26
C ASP A 66 4.34 13.24 21.91
N VAL A 67 4.08 12.76 20.69
CA VAL A 67 2.71 12.59 20.16
C VAL A 67 1.90 11.54 20.90
N VAL A 68 2.55 10.62 21.62
CA VAL A 68 1.86 9.63 22.45
C VAL A 68 1.34 10.30 23.71
N LYS A 69 2.18 11.10 24.38
CA LYS A 69 1.77 11.83 25.60
C LYS A 69 0.65 12.83 25.36
N ILE A 70 0.61 13.47 24.19
CA ILE A 70 -0.46 14.42 23.83
C ILE A 70 -1.67 13.78 23.12
N ASN A 71 -1.76 12.43 23.08
CA ASN A 71 -2.85 11.69 22.45
C ASN A 71 -3.06 12.04 20.95
N LYS A 72 -1.98 12.30 20.21
CA LYS A 72 -2.01 12.63 18.76
C LYS A 72 -1.42 11.55 17.87
N LYS A 73 -1.15 10.34 18.38
CA LYS A 73 -0.66 9.20 17.60
C LYS A 73 -1.50 8.92 16.34
N TYR A 74 -2.82 8.83 16.48
CA TYR A 74 -3.72 8.56 15.35
C TYR A 74 -3.70 9.69 14.31
N LEU A 75 -3.65 10.95 14.77
CA LEU A 75 -3.56 12.10 13.88
C LEU A 75 -2.26 12.06 13.06
N LEU A 76 -1.12 11.75 13.69
CA LEU A 76 0.15 11.65 12.96
C LEU A 76 0.11 10.52 11.92
N LEU A 77 -0.45 9.36 12.28
CA LEU A 77 -0.59 8.23 11.34
C LEU A 77 -1.49 8.60 10.14
N GLN A 78 -2.62 9.28 10.39
CA GLN A 78 -3.48 9.80 9.32
C GLN A 78 -2.72 10.76 8.40
N LYS A 79 -1.91 11.68 8.96
CA LYS A 79 -1.09 12.60 8.17
C LYS A 79 -0.02 11.87 7.35
N CYS A 80 0.54 10.79 7.87
CA CYS A 80 1.48 9.94 7.12
C CYS A 80 0.81 9.29 5.90
N GLN A 81 -0.42 8.78 6.06
CA GLN A 81 -1.19 8.22 4.95
C GLN A 81 -1.52 9.27 3.88
N GLU A 82 -1.97 10.46 4.31
CA GLU A 82 -2.27 11.58 3.39
C GLU A 82 -1.03 11.98 2.59
N ILE A 83 0.13 12.09 3.25
CA ILE A 83 1.41 12.42 2.59
C ILE A 83 1.84 11.29 1.64
N LYS A 84 1.73 10.01 2.05
CA LYS A 84 2.02 8.87 1.17
C LYS A 84 1.24 8.95 -0.14
N HIS A 85 -0.09 9.17 -0.06
CA HIS A 85 -0.93 9.31 -1.25
C HIS A 85 -0.56 10.54 -2.09
N THR A 86 -0.21 11.64 -1.43
CA THR A 86 0.23 12.87 -2.11
C THR A 86 1.52 12.59 -2.90
N LEU A 87 2.52 11.97 -2.27
CA LEU A 87 3.79 11.67 -2.91
C LEU A 87 3.65 10.70 -4.09
N SER A 88 2.67 9.78 -4.07
CA SER A 88 2.36 8.92 -5.22
C SER A 88 1.89 9.67 -6.47
N ILE A 89 1.51 10.95 -6.37
CA ILE A 89 1.01 11.78 -7.48
C ILE A 89 2.05 12.81 -7.91
N TYR A 90 2.84 13.33 -6.96
CA TYR A 90 3.69 14.50 -7.19
C TYR A 90 5.09 14.19 -7.75
N ASP A 91 5.44 12.93 -7.94
CA ASP A 91 6.72 12.53 -8.55
C ASP A 91 6.63 12.49 -10.09
N ASN A 92 6.86 13.65 -10.73
CA ASN A 92 7.20 13.77 -12.16
C ASN A 92 8.65 13.29 -12.45
N PHE A 93 9.08 12.17 -11.87
CA PHE A 93 10.43 11.61 -12.05
C PHE A 93 10.50 10.37 -12.95
N TRP A 94 9.47 10.16 -13.79
CA TRP A 94 9.52 9.24 -14.93
C TRP A 94 9.22 9.98 -16.23
#